data_AF-A0A371K0L5-F1
#
_entry.id   AF-A0A371K0L5-F1
#
_cell.length_a   1.000
_cell.length_b   1.000
_cell.length_c   1.000
_cell.angle_alpha   90.00
_cell.angle_beta   90.00
_cell.angle_gamma   90.00
#
_symmetry.space_group_name_H-M   'P 1'
#
loop_
_entity.id
_entity.type
_entity.pdbx_description
1 polymer ?
#
loop_
_entity_poly.entity_id
_entity_poly.type
_entity_poly.pdbx_seq_one_letter_code
_entity_poly.pdbx_strand_id
1 'polypeptide(L)' 'MGRVVLGVYVVLIFVFAIYGNWWGDYAYKGFAFNFGRALIWPVIIIPGLGKAIGMLVLLGVIGFLTFGRK' A
#
# COMPACT_ATOMS: atom_id res chain seq x y z
N MET A 1 -5.89 14.58 17.94
CA MET A 1 -5.35 14.61 16.55
C MET A 1 -5.33 13.24 15.88
N GLY A 2 -4.76 12.19 16.50
CA GLY A 2 -4.66 10.85 15.88
C GLY A 2 -5.97 10.22 15.36
N ARG A 3 -7.10 10.39 16.08
CA ARG A 3 -8.42 9.87 15.64
C ARG A 3 -8.93 10.52 14.36
N VAL A 4 -8.64 11.82 14.17
CA VAL A 4 -9.02 12.56 12.96
C VAL A 4 -8.18 12.10 11.78
N VAL A 5 -6.86 11.91 11.99
CA VAL A 5 -5.95 11.38 10.96
C VAL A 5 -6.38 9.98 10.52
N LEU A 6 -6.73 9.11 11.47
CA LEU A 6 -7.24 7.77 11.16
C LEU A 6 -8.55 7.83 10.37
N GLY A 7 -9.48 8.71 10.76
CA GLY A 7 -10.74 8.91 10.04
C GLY A 7 -10.51 9.35 8.59
N VAL A 8 -9.65 10.33 8.38
CA VAL A 8 -9.27 10.79 7.03
C VAL A 8 -8.63 9.66 6.23
N TYR A 9 -7.74 8.88 6.84
CA TYR A 9 -7.09 7.75 6.17
C TYR A 9 -8.11 6.70 5.70
N VAL A 10 -9.09 6.35 6.54
CA VAL A 10 -10.16 5.40 6.19
C VAL A 10 -11.03 5.94 5.06
N VAL A 11 -11.41 7.22 5.11
CA VAL A 11 -12.18 7.85 4.02
C VAL A 11 -11.41 7.78 2.70
N LEU A 12 -10.11 8.08 2.71
CA LEU A 12 -9.27 8.02 1.53
C LEU A 12 -9.17 6.60 0.95
N ILE A 13 -9.13 5.55 1.78
CA ILE A 13 -9.18 4.17 1.30
C ILE A 13 -10.41 3.94 0.42
N PHE A 14 -11.60 4.37 0.85
CA PHE A 14 -12.81 4.18 0.05
C PHE A 14 -12.78 5.01 -1.25
N VAL A 15 -12.29 6.25 -1.20
CA VAL A 15 -12.12 7.09 -2.40
C VAL A 15 -11.21 6.40 -3.41
N PHE A 16 -10.04 5.91 -2.98
CA PHE A 16 -9.10 5.21 -3.85
C PHE A 16 -9.64 3.87 -4.35
N ALA A 17 -10.39 3.13 -3.53
CA ALA A 17 -10.97 1.85 -3.91
C ALA A 17 -12.04 2.03 -5.00
N ILE A 18 -12.93 3.01 -4.84
CA ILE A 18 -13.97 3.35 -5.81
C ILE A 18 -13.33 3.85 -7.11
N TYR A 19 -12.37 4.78 -7.02
CA TYR A 19 -11.65 5.27 -8.17
C TYR A 19 -10.94 4.14 -8.91
N GLY A 20 -10.19 3.30 -8.19
CA GLY A 20 -9.44 2.18 -8.75
C GLY A 20 -10.32 1.13 -9.41
N ASN A 21 -11.53 0.90 -8.88
CA ASN A 21 -12.47 -0.08 -9.42
C ASN A 21 -13.08 0.32 -10.77
N TRP A 22 -13.25 1.62 -11.04
CA TRP A 22 -13.90 2.08 -12.27
C TRP A 22 -12.96 2.77 -13.26
N TRP A 23 -11.94 3.49 -12.78
CA TRP A 23 -11.05 4.30 -13.62
C TRP A 23 -9.56 3.99 -13.46
N GLY A 24 -9.18 3.13 -12.52
CA GLY A 24 -7.77 2.78 -12.31
C GLY A 24 -7.23 1.80 -13.36
N ASP A 25 -5.90 1.71 -13.45
CA ASP A 25 -5.18 0.74 -14.30
C ASP A 25 -5.58 -0.73 -14.04
N TYR A 26 -6.20 -0.99 -12.88
CA TYR A 26 -6.65 -2.30 -12.44
C TYR A 26 -8.17 -2.38 -12.33
N ALA A 27 -8.92 -1.53 -13.05
CA ALA A 27 -10.39 -1.57 -13.09
C ALA A 27 -10.95 -2.90 -13.63
N TYR A 28 -10.17 -3.61 -14.45
CA TYR A 28 -10.51 -4.96 -14.91
C TYR A 28 -10.39 -6.03 -13.80
N LYS A 29 -9.81 -5.70 -12.65
CA LYS A 29 -9.78 -6.55 -11.45
C LYS A 29 -11.02 -6.27 -10.59
N GLY A 30 -11.51 -7.28 -9.88
CA GLY A 30 -12.65 -7.12 -8.98
C GLY A 30 -12.41 -6.16 -7.82
N PHE A 31 -13.51 -5.67 -7.22
CA PHE A 31 -13.48 -4.66 -6.15
C PHE A 31 -12.56 -5.01 -4.98
N ALA A 32 -12.57 -6.27 -4.52
CA ALA A 32 -11.73 -6.71 -3.40
C ALA A 32 -10.22 -6.48 -3.66
N PHE A 33 -9.76 -6.65 -4.90
CA PHE A 33 -8.38 -6.39 -5.29
C PHE A 33 -8.05 -4.90 -5.21
N ASN A 34 -8.92 -4.04 -5.76
CA ASN A 34 -8.74 -2.59 -5.73
C ASN A 34 -8.85 -2.02 -4.30
N PHE A 35 -9.74 -2.56 -3.46
CA PHE A 35 -9.84 -2.21 -2.05
C PHE A 35 -8.56 -2.55 -1.28
N GLY A 36 -8.01 -3.75 -1.48
CA GLY A 36 -6.73 -4.14 -0.88
C GLY A 36 -5.58 -3.21 -1.26
N ARG A 37 -5.53 -2.77 -2.52
CA ARG A 37 -4.53 -1.78 -2.97
C ARG A 37 -4.78 -0.40 -2.36
N ALA A 38 -6.04 0.01 -2.22
CA ALA A 38 -6.39 1.29 -1.61
C ALA A 38 -5.99 1.41 -0.13
N LEU A 39 -5.87 0.28 0.61
CA LEU A 39 -5.33 0.28 1.98
C LEU A 39 -3.91 0.86 2.07
N ILE A 40 -3.14 0.76 0.98
CA ILE A 40 -1.76 1.26 0.86
C ILE A 40 -1.66 2.41 -0.17
N TRP A 41 -2.74 3.19 -0.33
CA TRP A 41 -2.82 4.28 -1.31
C TRP A 41 -1.63 5.26 -1.33
N PRO A 42 -0.92 5.60 -0.23
CA PRO A 42 0.21 6.51 -0.31
C PRO A 42 1.35 5.95 -1.18
N VAL A 43 1.51 4.62 -1.19
CA VAL A 43 2.52 3.92 -2.01
C VAL A 43 2.20 4.05 -3.50
N ILE A 44 0.92 4.19 -3.85
CA ILE A 44 0.46 4.33 -5.23
C ILE A 44 0.77 5.73 -5.77
N ILE A 45 0.60 6.78 -4.94
CA ILE A 45 0.73 8.17 -5.39
C ILE A 45 2.12 8.78 -5.15
N ILE A 46 2.89 8.31 -4.15
CA ILE A 46 4.21 8.86 -3.83
C ILE A 46 5.24 8.13 -4.69
N PRO A 47 5.87 8.81 -5.68
CA PRO A 47 6.85 8.17 -6.53
C PRO A 47 8.02 7.66 -5.68
N GLY A 48 8.42 6.40 -5.91
CA GLY A 48 9.56 5.80 -5.22
C GLY A 48 9.28 5.24 -3.82
N LEU A 49 8.15 5.55 -3.18
CA LEU A 49 7.83 5.00 -1.84
C LEU A 49 7.74 3.46 -1.86
N GLY A 50 7.11 2.89 -2.89
CA GLY A 50 7.05 1.43 -3.06
C GLY A 50 8.43 0.80 -3.28
N LYS A 51 9.34 1.50 -3.98
CA LYS A 51 10.73 1.04 -4.16
C LYS A 51 11.50 1.09 -2.85
N ALA A 52 11.34 2.15 -2.07
CA ALA A 52 11.97 2.29 -0.75
C ALA A 52 11.49 1.19 0.22
N ILE A 53 10.18 0.96 0.32
CA ILE A 53 9.61 -0.13 1.14
C ILE A 53 10.13 -1.48 0.66
N GLY A 54 10.12 -1.73 -0.66
CA GLY A 54 10.65 -2.96 -1.24
C GLY A 54 12.13 -3.20 -0.90
N MET A 55 12.96 -2.15 -0.98
CA MET A 55 14.36 -2.20 -0.59
C MET A 55 14.54 -2.52 0.89
N LEU A 56 13.76 -1.87 1.77
CA LEU A 56 13.80 -2.13 3.22
C LEU A 56 13.43 -3.58 3.54
N VAL A 57 12.36 -4.09 2.92
CA VAL A 57 11.95 -5.50 3.08
C VAL A 57 13.03 -6.44 2.59
N LEU A 58 13.62 -6.17 1.42
CA LEU A 58 14.70 -6.99 0.86
C LEU A 58 15.92 -7.04 1.78
N LEU A 59 16.39 -5.88 2.27
CA LEU A 59 17.51 -5.80 3.20
C LEU A 59 17.20 -6.53 4.51
N GLY A 60 15.97 -6.42 5.02
CA GLY A 60 15.51 -7.16 6.19
C GLY A 60 15.56 -8.68 5.98
N VAL A 61 15.09 -9.17 4.83
CA VAL A 61 15.14 -10.60 4.48
C VAL A 61 16.57 -11.09 4.34
N ILE A 62 17.44 -10.35 3.65
CA ILE A 62 18.86 -10.69 3.51
C ILE A 62 19.51 -10.75 4.90
N GLY A 63 19.32 -9.72 5.72
CA GLY A 63 19.84 -9.68 7.09
C GLY A 63 19.38 -10.87 7.93
N PHE A 64 18.08 -11.20 7.87
CA PHE A 64 17.52 -12.35 8.57
C PHE A 64 18.13 -13.68 8.09
N LEU A 65 18.27 -13.89 6.79
CA LEU A 65 18.82 -15.13 6.25
C LEU A 65 20.33 -15.28 6.53
N THR A 66 21.09 -14.18 6.48
CA THR A 66 22.55 -14.18 6.69
C THR A 66 22.92 -14.24 8.18
N PHE A 67 22.21 -13.52 9.04
CA PHE A 67 22.57 -13.37 10.46
C PHE A 67 21.60 -14.06 11.43
N GLY A 68 20.39 -14.41 11.00
CA GLY A 68 19.34 -15.00 11.86
C GLY A 68 19.45 -16.52 12.04
N ARG A 69 20.45 -17.19 11.46
CA ARG A 69 20.74 -18.63 11.66
C ARG A 69 21.83 -18.87 12.73
N LYS A 70 22.19 -17.87 13.51
CA LYS A 70 23.06 -18.01 14.68
C LYS A 70 22.25 -18.27 15.94
#